data_AF-A0AAJ2AER7-F1
#
_entry.id   AF-A0AAJ2AER7-F1
#
_cell.length_a   1.000
_cell.length_b   1.000
_cell.length_c   1.000
_cell.angle_alpha   90.00
_cell.angle_beta   90.00
_cell.angle_gamma   90.00
#
_symmetry.space_group_name_H-M   'P 1'
#
loop_
_entity.id
_entity.type
_entity.pdbx_description
1 polymer ?
#
loop_
_entity_poly.entity_id
_entity_poly.type
_entity_poly.pdbx_seq_one_letter_code
_entity_poly.pdbx_strand_id
1 'polypeptide(L)'
;MSALAIVAGALGVSAAAPAYAVLGGQPMAAPQGATAESSTAAVARAAVASGASSASTTSASNYTVRTTTLASGTVINEYLSTEGVVFGIAWHGPRMPDLASLLGSYFPQYQQGLKAQRAARGGRGPVSVQDSGLVVDSGGHMGSFAGSAYLPQSLPAGVSASDIQ
;
A
#
# COMPACT_ATOMS: atom_id res chain seq x y z
N MET A 1 -45.46 -9.78 29.61
CA MET A 1 -44.96 -9.99 28.24
C MET A 1 -44.56 -8.62 27.72
N SER A 2 -43.29 -8.23 27.87
CA SER A 2 -42.85 -6.85 27.65
C SER A 2 -41.81 -6.74 26.53
N ALA A 3 -42.13 -5.82 25.61
CA ALA A 3 -41.29 -4.93 24.81
C ALA A 3 -40.26 -5.53 23.83
N LEU A 4 -40.63 -5.44 22.53
CA LEU A 4 -39.76 -5.52 21.37
C LEU A 4 -39.01 -4.18 21.22
N ALA A 5 -37.68 -4.19 21.33
CA ALA A 5 -36.84 -3.01 21.10
C ALA A 5 -36.46 -2.92 19.61
N ILE A 6 -36.94 -1.87 18.93
CA ILE A 6 -36.51 -1.49 17.60
C ILE A 6 -35.29 -0.56 17.77
N VAL A 7 -34.11 -1.03 17.41
CA VAL A 7 -32.91 -0.19 17.32
C VAL A 7 -32.97 0.58 16.00
N ALA A 8 -33.22 1.88 16.10
CA ALA A 8 -33.18 2.82 14.99
C ALA A 8 -31.73 3.01 14.52
N GLY A 9 -31.48 2.73 13.24
CA GLY A 9 -30.19 2.94 12.58
C GLY A 9 -29.85 4.42 12.50
N ALA A 10 -28.68 4.80 12.99
CA ALA A 10 -28.14 6.13 12.83
C ALA A 10 -27.73 6.33 11.36
N LEU A 11 -28.37 7.30 10.70
CA LEU A 11 -27.93 7.87 9.43
C LEU A 11 -26.65 8.68 9.67
N GLY A 12 -25.50 8.05 9.46
CA GLY A 12 -24.22 8.74 9.43
C GLY A 12 -24.11 9.58 8.15
N VAL A 13 -23.96 10.89 8.32
CA VAL A 13 -23.62 11.82 7.23
C VAL A 13 -22.27 11.39 6.67
N SER A 14 -22.29 10.80 5.47
CA SER A 14 -21.08 10.39 4.76
C SER A 14 -20.40 11.65 4.22
N ALA A 15 -19.45 12.18 4.97
CA ALA A 15 -18.42 13.02 4.39
C ALA A 15 -17.69 12.14 3.37
N ALA A 16 -17.79 12.48 2.08
CA ALA A 16 -17.07 11.79 1.01
C ALA A 16 -15.56 11.97 1.24
N ALA A 17 -14.98 11.08 2.06
CA ALA A 17 -13.54 10.96 2.17
C ALA A 17 -13.00 10.64 0.77
N PRO A 18 -11.88 11.25 0.36
CA PRO A 18 -11.33 11.02 -0.96
C PRO A 18 -11.14 9.52 -1.20
N ALA A 19 -11.64 9.02 -2.34
CA ALA A 19 -11.61 7.62 -2.74
C ALA A 19 -10.20 7.12 -3.14
N TYR A 20 -9.17 7.78 -2.61
CA TYR A 20 -7.79 7.66 -3.08
C TYR A 20 -6.88 7.41 -1.88
N ALA A 21 -6.07 6.35 -1.98
CA ALA A 21 -5.05 6.04 -1.00
C ALA A 21 -4.02 7.14 -1.14
N VAL A 22 -3.62 7.78 -0.06
CA VAL A 22 -2.49 8.69 -0.15
C VAL A 22 -1.34 7.97 0.54
N LEU A 23 -0.34 7.53 -0.24
CA LEU A 23 0.92 7.07 0.33
C LEU A 23 1.42 8.14 1.33
N GLY A 24 1.69 7.76 2.57
CA GLY A 24 1.99 8.66 3.69
C GLY A 24 0.76 9.25 4.42
N GLY A 25 -0.46 8.80 4.10
CA GLY A 25 -1.72 9.29 4.64
C GLY A 25 -2.69 8.16 5.01
N GLN A 26 -3.99 8.48 5.00
CA GLN A 26 -5.05 7.52 5.34
C GLN A 26 -5.34 6.55 4.17
N PRO A 27 -5.86 5.35 4.46
CA PRO A 27 -6.22 4.39 3.43
C PRO A 27 -7.41 4.86 2.59
N MET A 28 -7.46 4.45 1.33
CA MET A 28 -8.46 4.88 0.37
C MET A 28 -9.87 4.50 0.78
N ALA A 29 -10.91 5.29 0.48
CA ALA A 29 -12.26 4.73 0.47
C ALA A 29 -12.43 3.81 -0.75
N ALA A 30 -13.11 2.67 -0.59
CA ALA A 30 -13.37 1.77 -1.72
C ALA A 30 -14.28 2.50 -2.74
N PRO A 31 -13.87 2.64 -4.01
CA PRO A 31 -14.70 3.29 -5.01
C PRO A 31 -15.94 2.45 -5.33
N GLN A 32 -16.93 3.07 -5.98
CA GLN A 32 -18.17 2.39 -6.32
C GLN A 32 -17.91 1.15 -7.19
N GLY A 33 -18.49 0.01 -6.78
CA GLY A 33 -18.29 -1.29 -7.47
C GLY A 33 -16.98 -1.98 -7.13
N ALA A 34 -16.16 -1.44 -6.23
CA ALA A 34 -15.01 -2.14 -5.65
C ALA A 34 -15.40 -2.90 -4.38
N THR A 35 -14.67 -3.96 -4.07
CA THR A 35 -14.71 -4.66 -2.78
C THR A 35 -13.45 -4.36 -1.99
N ALA A 36 -13.57 -4.21 -0.66
CA ALA A 36 -12.43 -3.98 0.21
C ALA A 36 -12.47 -4.87 1.45
N GLU A 37 -11.33 -5.45 1.80
CA GLU A 37 -11.13 -6.32 2.94
C GLU A 37 -9.84 -5.92 3.67
N SER A 38 -9.78 -6.16 4.98
CA SER A 38 -8.60 -5.84 5.79
C SER A 38 -8.14 -7.06 6.56
N SER A 39 -6.83 -7.27 6.60
CA SER A 39 -6.18 -8.35 7.34
C SER A 39 -4.97 -7.81 8.10
N THR A 40 -4.72 -8.34 9.30
CA THR A 40 -3.54 -7.97 10.08
C THR A 40 -2.41 -8.95 9.76
N ALA A 41 -1.25 -8.41 9.38
CA ALA A 41 -0.04 -9.17 9.09
C ALA A 41 1.00 -8.92 10.19
N ALA A 42 1.75 -9.97 10.52
CA ALA A 42 2.87 -9.90 11.44
C ALA A 42 4.12 -10.43 10.76
N VAL A 43 5.17 -9.61 10.69
CA VAL A 43 6.48 -10.03 10.18
C VAL A 43 7.35 -10.36 11.37
N ALA A 44 7.62 -11.65 11.56
CA ALA A 44 8.55 -12.17 12.55
C ALA A 44 9.91 -12.39 11.88
N ARG A 45 10.92 -11.59 12.24
CA ARG A 45 12.29 -11.80 11.75
C ARG A 45 13.17 -12.28 12.89
N ALA A 46 13.65 -13.52 12.79
CA ALA A 46 14.61 -14.06 13.74
C ALA A 46 15.95 -13.35 13.55
N ALA A 47 16.42 -12.64 14.57
CA ALA A 47 17.80 -12.18 14.60
C ALA A 47 18.71 -13.41 14.72
N VAL A 48 19.48 -13.72 13.67
CA VAL A 48 20.52 -14.74 13.74
C VAL A 48 21.67 -14.21 14.62
N ALA A 49 21.65 -14.56 15.90
CA ALA A 49 22.76 -14.28 16.80
C ALA A 49 23.89 -15.27 16.51
N SER A 50 24.96 -14.81 15.87
CA SER A 50 26.19 -15.57 15.70
C SER A 50 26.92 -15.69 17.04
N GLY A 51 26.63 -16.76 17.78
CA GLY A 51 27.44 -17.22 18.92
C GLY A 51 27.00 -16.69 20.28
N ALA A 52 26.87 -17.63 21.21
CA ALA A 52 26.50 -17.52 22.63
C ALA A 52 25.00 -17.30 22.92
N SER A 53 24.45 -18.24 23.69
CA SER A 53 23.08 -18.30 24.20
C SER A 53 22.56 -16.94 24.65
N SER A 54 21.73 -16.32 23.82
CA SER A 54 20.86 -15.21 24.20
C SER A 54 19.54 -15.45 23.52
N ALA A 55 18.47 -15.47 24.31
CA ALA A 55 17.11 -15.66 23.85
C ALA A 55 16.85 -14.75 22.64
N SER A 56 16.54 -15.36 21.49
CA SER A 56 16.21 -14.64 20.27
C SER A 56 14.92 -13.85 20.51
N THR A 57 15.03 -12.56 20.81
CA THR A 57 13.86 -11.67 20.85
C THR A 57 13.41 -11.46 19.41
N THR A 58 12.48 -12.29 18.94
CA THR A 58 11.82 -12.08 17.66
C THR A 58 11.00 -10.80 17.76
N SER A 59 11.55 -9.68 17.28
CA SER A 59 10.79 -8.44 17.12
C SER A 59 9.78 -8.67 15.99
N ALA A 60 8.55 -9.01 16.36
CA ALA A 60 7.44 -9.08 15.43
C ALA A 60 6.90 -7.66 15.18
N SER A 61 6.91 -7.22 13.92
CA SER A 61 6.22 -5.99 13.54
C SER A 61 4.88 -6.31 12.92
N ASN A 62 3.86 -5.62 13.43
CA ASN A 62 2.50 -5.76 12.97
C ASN A 62 2.14 -4.60 12.06
N TYR A 63 1.46 -4.89 10.96
CA TYR A 63 0.82 -3.90 10.09
C TYR A 63 -0.50 -4.46 9.59
N THR A 64 -1.36 -3.58 9.07
CA THR A 64 -2.61 -4.00 8.43
C THR A 64 -2.43 -3.95 6.92
N VAL A 65 -2.82 -5.00 6.22
CA VAL A 65 -3.00 -4.98 4.77
C VAL A 65 -4.47 -4.77 4.49
N ARG A 66 -4.78 -3.69 3.79
CA ARG A 66 -6.11 -3.45 3.24
C ARG A 66 -6.08 -3.70 1.74
N THR A 67 -6.85 -4.69 1.31
CA THR A 67 -6.94 -5.09 -0.09
C THR A 67 -8.23 -4.53 -0.68
N THR A 68 -8.12 -3.75 -1.75
CA THR A 68 -9.24 -3.22 -2.53
C THR A 68 -9.19 -3.78 -3.95
N THR A 69 -10.22 -4.49 -4.37
CA THR A 69 -10.38 -4.94 -5.76
C THR A 69 -11.27 -3.96 -6.50
N LEU A 70 -10.70 -3.22 -7.45
CA LEU A 70 -11.42 -2.26 -8.29
C LEU A 70 -12.38 -2.98 -9.26
N ALA A 71 -13.39 -2.26 -9.74
CA ALA A 71 -14.29 -2.74 -10.79
C ALA A 71 -13.57 -3.14 -12.09
N SER A 72 -12.34 -2.63 -12.31
CA SER A 72 -11.48 -3.04 -13.42
C SER A 72 -10.86 -4.43 -13.25
N GLY A 73 -10.96 -5.05 -12.07
CA GLY A 73 -10.23 -6.26 -11.69
C GLY A 73 -8.79 -5.98 -11.21
N THR A 74 -8.42 -4.71 -11.05
CA THR A 74 -7.12 -4.34 -10.46
C THR A 74 -7.22 -4.45 -8.95
N VAL A 75 -6.32 -5.23 -8.35
CA VAL A 75 -6.18 -5.39 -6.91
C VAL A 75 -5.16 -4.38 -6.42
N ILE A 76 -5.48 -3.70 -5.32
CA ILE A 76 -4.61 -2.74 -4.63
C ILE A 76 -4.47 -3.21 -3.19
N ASN A 77 -3.24 -3.45 -2.74
CA ASN A 77 -2.89 -3.74 -1.36
C ASN A 77 -2.29 -2.47 -0.74
N GLU A 78 -2.93 -1.94 0.29
CA GLU A 78 -2.43 -0.84 1.10
C GLU A 78 -1.84 -1.41 2.40
N TYR A 79 -0.62 -0.99 2.74
CA TYR A 79 0.11 -1.43 3.91
C TYR A 79 0.11 -0.31 4.95
N LEU A 80 -0.62 -0.51 6.05
CA LEU A 80 -0.87 0.48 7.07
C LEU A 80 -0.06 0.19 8.32
N SER A 81 0.63 1.20 8.85
CA SER A 81 1.25 1.13 10.16
C SER A 81 0.20 0.90 11.26
N THR A 82 0.65 0.60 12.47
CA THR A 82 -0.24 0.53 13.65
C THR A 82 -0.96 1.86 13.94
N GLU A 83 -0.46 2.98 13.40
CA GLU A 83 -1.08 4.31 13.47
C GLU A 83 -2.11 4.55 12.36
N GLY A 84 -2.31 3.58 11.47
CA GLY A 84 -3.26 3.68 10.35
C GLY A 84 -2.74 4.47 9.15
N VAL A 85 -1.43 4.73 9.09
CA VAL A 85 -0.80 5.46 7.98
C VAL A 85 -0.31 4.48 6.92
N VAL A 86 -0.67 4.72 5.66
CA VAL A 86 -0.23 3.92 4.51
C VAL A 86 1.25 4.18 4.25
N PHE A 87 2.12 3.21 4.54
CA PHE A 87 3.57 3.31 4.28
C PHE A 87 3.99 2.60 3.00
N GLY A 88 3.14 1.73 2.46
CA GLY A 88 3.37 1.00 1.22
C GLY A 88 2.06 0.71 0.50
N ILE A 89 2.14 0.59 -0.83
CA ILE A 89 1.05 0.23 -1.72
C ILE A 89 1.61 -0.77 -2.73
N ALA A 90 0.87 -1.83 -3.02
CA ALA A 90 1.15 -2.71 -4.15
C ALA A 90 -0.10 -2.88 -5.00
N TRP A 91 0.07 -3.15 -6.29
CA TRP A 91 -1.03 -3.38 -7.20
C TRP A 91 -0.70 -4.44 -8.22
N HIS A 92 -1.74 -5.16 -8.65
CA HIS A 92 -1.67 -6.04 -9.80
C HIS A 92 -3.03 -6.13 -10.49
N GLY A 93 -3.02 -6.31 -11.82
CA GLY A 93 -4.24 -6.58 -12.57
C GLY A 93 -4.20 -6.13 -14.02
N PRO A 94 -5.36 -6.15 -14.71
CA PRO A 94 -5.42 -5.93 -16.14
C PRO A 94 -5.27 -4.47 -16.55
N ARG A 95 -5.45 -3.54 -15.60
CA ARG A 95 -5.26 -2.11 -15.81
C ARG A 95 -4.37 -1.50 -14.73
N MET A 96 -3.60 -0.49 -15.14
CA MET A 96 -2.89 0.38 -14.22
C MET A 96 -3.89 1.15 -13.35
N PRO A 97 -3.70 1.19 -12.02
CA PRO A 97 -4.49 2.07 -11.17
C PRO A 97 -4.14 3.54 -11.43
N ASP A 98 -4.97 4.45 -10.92
CA ASP A 98 -4.64 5.88 -10.95
C ASP A 98 -3.51 6.19 -9.97
N LEU A 99 -2.27 6.18 -10.47
CA LEU A 99 -1.08 6.45 -9.66
C LEU A 99 -1.02 7.89 -9.13
N ALA A 100 -1.67 8.85 -9.79
CA ALA A 100 -1.70 10.22 -9.28
C ALA A 100 -2.46 10.27 -7.96
N SER A 101 -3.59 9.56 -7.93
CA SER A 101 -4.40 9.37 -6.74
C SER A 101 -3.67 8.57 -5.67
N LEU A 102 -3.07 7.42 -6.01
CA LEU A 102 -2.40 6.53 -5.04
C LEU A 102 -1.15 7.14 -4.39
N LEU A 103 -0.36 7.89 -5.17
CA LEU A 103 0.89 8.47 -4.67
C LEU A 103 0.68 9.87 -4.07
N GLY A 104 -0.42 10.54 -4.39
CA GLY A 104 -0.72 11.88 -3.88
C GLY A 104 0.43 12.87 -4.06
N SER A 105 0.93 13.42 -2.95
CA SER A 105 2.04 14.39 -2.93
C SER A 105 3.36 13.84 -3.47
N TYR A 106 3.52 12.51 -3.53
CA TYR A 106 4.71 11.86 -4.08
C TYR A 106 4.64 11.67 -5.60
N PHE A 107 3.48 11.91 -6.23
CA PHE A 107 3.32 11.74 -7.67
C PHE A 107 4.26 12.63 -8.53
N PRO A 108 4.53 13.91 -8.20
CA PRO A 108 5.52 14.71 -8.91
C PRO A 108 6.93 14.12 -8.89
N GLN A 109 7.34 13.54 -7.76
CA GLN A 109 8.64 12.86 -7.61
C GLN A 109 8.72 11.61 -8.49
N TYR A 110 7.64 10.82 -8.53
CA TYR A 110 7.52 9.69 -9.47
C TYR A 110 7.64 10.13 -10.94
N GLN A 111 6.98 11.22 -11.35
CA GLN A 111 7.09 11.75 -12.71
C GLN A 111 8.52 12.21 -13.06
N GLN A 112 9.21 12.83 -12.10
CA GLN A 112 10.61 13.25 -12.28
C GLN A 112 11.53 12.03 -12.43
N GLY A 113 11.37 11.01 -11.58
CA GLY A 113 12.11 9.76 -11.67
C GLY A 113 11.90 9.06 -13.02
N LEU A 114 10.66 9.03 -13.51
CA LEU A 114 10.32 8.53 -14.84
C LEU A 114 11.06 9.27 -15.97
N LYS A 115 11.13 10.60 -15.90
CA LYS A 115 11.83 11.42 -16.90
C LYS A 115 13.33 11.15 -16.86
N ALA A 116 13.93 11.10 -15.67
CA ALA A 116 15.34 10.82 -15.46
C ALA A 116 15.71 9.40 -15.96
N GLN A 117 14.89 8.41 -15.66
CA GLN A 117 15.10 7.03 -16.11
C GLN A 117 15.03 6.92 -17.64
N ARG A 118 14.06 7.59 -18.29
CA ARG A 118 13.98 7.62 -19.76
C ARG A 118 15.19 8.31 -20.39
N ALA A 119 15.66 9.42 -19.81
CA ALA A 119 16.86 10.10 -20.28
C ALA A 119 18.11 9.22 -20.15
N ALA A 120 18.22 8.44 -19.07
CA ALA A 120 19.38 7.57 -18.83
C ALA A 120 19.37 6.27 -19.66
N ARG A 121 18.20 5.64 -19.85
CA ARG A 121 18.10 4.29 -20.46
C ARG A 121 17.55 4.28 -21.89
N GLY A 122 17.05 5.40 -22.41
CA GLY A 122 16.63 5.54 -23.80
C GLY A 122 15.51 4.62 -24.30
N GLY A 123 14.79 3.90 -23.41
CA GLY A 123 13.91 2.79 -23.82
C GLY A 123 12.66 2.56 -22.95
N ARG A 124 11.82 1.63 -23.42
CA ARG A 124 10.62 1.10 -22.75
C ARG A 124 11.04 -0.08 -21.86
N GLY A 125 10.81 0.01 -20.56
CA GLY A 125 11.11 -1.06 -19.61
C GLY A 125 10.47 -0.77 -18.24
N PRO A 126 10.61 -1.68 -17.27
CA PRO A 126 10.11 -1.49 -15.91
C PRO A 126 10.61 -0.17 -15.33
N VAL A 127 9.68 0.55 -14.70
CA VAL A 127 9.91 1.82 -14.07
C VAL A 127 10.35 1.56 -12.64
N SER A 128 11.60 1.88 -12.34
CA SER A 128 12.10 1.87 -10.96
C SER A 128 12.55 3.27 -10.62
N VAL A 129 11.74 3.98 -9.83
CA VAL A 129 12.13 5.25 -9.22
C VAL A 129 12.64 4.93 -7.83
N GLN A 130 13.93 5.16 -7.59
CA GLN A 130 14.52 5.10 -6.25
C GLN A 130 15.02 6.48 -5.91
N ASP A 131 14.31 7.13 -5.00
CA ASP A 131 14.71 8.39 -4.40
C ASP A 131 14.53 8.27 -2.88
N SER A 132 15.25 9.09 -2.13
CA SER A 132 15.39 9.03 -0.67
C SER A 132 14.04 8.98 0.07
N GLY A 133 13.01 9.62 -0.46
CA GLY A 133 11.67 9.66 0.11
C GLY A 133 10.65 8.69 -0.50
N LEU A 134 10.93 8.09 -1.67
CA LEU A 134 9.97 7.29 -2.42
C LEU A 134 10.68 6.24 -3.26
N VAL A 135 10.27 4.99 -3.09
CA VAL A 135 10.61 3.92 -4.02
C VAL A 135 9.35 3.47 -4.74
N VAL A 136 9.39 3.43 -6.06
CA VAL A 136 8.32 2.88 -6.90
C VAL A 136 8.94 1.89 -7.87
N ASP A 137 8.44 0.67 -7.88
CA ASP A 137 8.67 -0.29 -8.96
C ASP A 137 7.35 -0.53 -9.69
N SER A 138 7.35 -0.44 -11.02
CA SER A 138 6.16 -0.66 -11.81
C SER A 138 6.49 -1.18 -13.19
N GLY A 139 5.73 -2.16 -13.63
CA GLY A 139 5.89 -2.73 -14.95
C GLY A 139 4.74 -3.61 -15.35
N GLY A 140 5.05 -4.53 -16.26
CA GLY A 140 4.09 -5.45 -16.85
C GLY A 140 3.90 -5.23 -18.34
N HIS A 141 2.94 -5.97 -18.90
CA HIS A 141 2.55 -5.88 -20.29
C HIS A 141 1.06 -5.54 -20.40
N MET A 142 0.58 -5.30 -21.63
CA MET A 142 -0.83 -5.03 -21.87
C MET A 142 -1.68 -6.16 -21.27
N GLY A 143 -2.58 -5.82 -20.35
CA GLY A 143 -3.46 -6.77 -19.66
C GLY A 143 -2.87 -7.46 -18.41
N SER A 144 -1.62 -7.17 -18.04
CA SER A 144 -1.01 -7.65 -16.79
C SER A 144 0.00 -6.62 -16.29
N PHE A 145 -0.49 -5.68 -15.49
CA PHE A 145 0.30 -4.66 -14.82
C PHE A 145 0.54 -5.07 -13.38
N ALA A 146 1.72 -4.76 -12.87
CA ALA A 146 2.06 -4.92 -11.46
C ALA A 146 3.02 -3.83 -11.02
N GLY A 147 3.04 -3.56 -9.72
CA GLY A 147 3.99 -2.64 -9.13
C GLY A 147 3.79 -2.45 -7.65
N SER A 148 4.74 -1.77 -7.04
CA SER A 148 4.68 -1.35 -5.65
C SER A 148 5.28 0.04 -5.49
N ALA A 149 4.84 0.74 -4.45
CA ALA A 149 5.36 2.01 -4.03
C ALA A 149 5.43 2.03 -2.50
N TYR A 150 6.55 2.48 -1.93
CA TYR A 150 6.70 2.58 -0.48
C TYR A 150 7.60 3.74 -0.08
N LEU A 151 7.46 4.17 1.17
CA LEU A 151 8.27 5.20 1.79
C LEU A 151 9.37 4.53 2.63
N PRO A 152 10.65 4.55 2.21
CA PRO A 152 11.72 3.85 2.92
C PRO A 152 11.86 4.25 4.39
N GLN A 153 11.61 5.53 4.69
CA GLN A 153 11.69 6.09 6.04
C GLN A 153 10.46 5.82 6.91
N SER A 154 9.37 5.28 6.33
CA SER A 154 8.13 4.98 7.04
C SER A 154 7.88 3.47 7.20
N LEU A 155 8.84 2.63 6.78
CA LEU A 155 8.76 1.19 7.01
C LEU A 155 8.80 0.90 8.52
N PRO A 156 7.80 0.17 9.08
CA PRO A 156 7.86 -0.26 10.47
C PRO A 156 9.10 -1.13 10.74
N ALA A 157 9.56 -1.16 11.98
CA ALA A 157 10.78 -1.88 12.35
C ALA A 157 10.75 -3.35 11.88
N GLY A 158 11.74 -3.83 11.14
CA GLY A 158 11.76 -5.23 10.68
C GLY A 158 10.89 -5.53 9.44
N VAL A 159 10.06 -4.58 8.98
CA VAL A 159 9.41 -4.62 7.66
C VAL A 159 10.41 -4.13 6.61
N SER A 160 10.43 -4.80 5.46
CA SER A 160 11.30 -4.54 4.33
C SER A 160 10.52 -4.37 3.04
N ALA A 161 11.18 -3.85 2.01
CA ALA A 161 10.56 -3.65 0.69
C ALA A 161 9.92 -4.93 0.11
N SER A 162 10.51 -6.10 0.39
CA SER A 162 10.00 -7.40 -0.07
C SER A 162 8.66 -7.81 0.56
N ASP A 163 8.25 -7.14 1.64
CA ASP A 163 6.97 -7.42 2.30
C ASP A 163 5.80 -6.68 1.60
N ILE A 164 6.10 -5.78 0.64
CA ILE A 164 5.14 -4.96 -0.12
C ILE A 164 4.87 -5.60 -1.50
N GLN A 165 3.73 -6.26 -1.69
CA GLN A 165 3.38 -7.09 -2.86
C GLN A 165 1.88 -7.12 -3.21
#